data_AF-A0A1F4T4B2-F1
#
_entry.id   AF-A0A1F4T4B2-F1
#
_cell.length_a   1.000
_cell.length_b   1.000
_cell.length_c   1.000
_cell.angle_alpha   90.00
_cell.angle_beta   90.00
_cell.angle_gamma   90.00
#
_symmetry.space_group_name_H-M   'P 1'
#
loop_
_entity.id
_entity.type
_entity.pdbx_description
1 polymer ?
#
loop_
_entity_poly.entity_id
_entity_poly.type
_entity_poly.pdbx_seq_one_letter_code
_entity_poly.pdbx_strand_id
1 'polypeptide(L)'
;MIFNKIGQKAYRVGLLTCGIMSVAGCVKQPTKYDLIVNEINALIPQRPVSVVADYRTGDCRGYYSTSSHQVVIEGGVRANGPDTIVHEMGHAVFRVLTHFDPRTGRSQDELWRKIYAFSLTANNFELVRDSRYRGELKICYGRIERNKIGHPWENESELFASSFMVYRQYPDEFVEKITAREASRENRAFGRLVFVYLRDKVFNGRTFSKTDPFKHDKID
;
A
#
# COMPACT_ATOMS: atom_id res chain seq x y z
N MET A 1 -18.42 -4.84 38.99
CA MET A 1 -18.65 -5.07 37.55
C MET A 1 -19.44 -3.90 37.01
N ILE A 2 -18.81 -2.98 36.27
CA ILE A 2 -19.50 -1.84 35.66
C ILE A 2 -19.19 -1.90 34.16
N PHE A 3 -20.24 -2.14 33.38
CA PHE A 3 -20.23 -2.06 31.93
C PHE A 3 -20.01 -0.60 31.52
N ASN A 4 -18.88 -0.30 30.85
CA ASN A 4 -18.73 0.95 30.12
C ASN A 4 -18.81 0.66 28.61
N LYS A 5 -20.03 0.78 28.07
CA LYS A 5 -20.28 0.97 26.64
C LYS A 5 -19.78 2.37 26.25
N ILE A 6 -18.54 2.47 25.76
CA ILE A 6 -18.04 3.69 25.11
C ILE A 6 -17.86 3.38 23.62
N GLY A 7 -18.65 4.09 22.82
CA GLY A 7 -18.97 3.76 21.43
C GLY A 7 -17.78 3.66 20.47
N GLN A 8 -17.88 2.71 19.55
CA GLN A 8 -17.20 2.76 18.26
C GLN A 8 -17.67 4.01 17.52
N LYS A 9 -16.78 4.97 17.31
CA LYS A 9 -16.99 6.06 16.35
C LYS A 9 -16.11 5.78 15.15
N ALA A 10 -16.72 5.30 14.08
CA ALA A 10 -16.13 5.26 12.75
C ALA A 10 -15.96 6.71 12.27
N TYR A 11 -14.79 7.31 12.53
CA TYR A 11 -14.48 8.61 11.96
C TYR A 11 -13.93 8.39 10.55
N ARG A 12 -14.76 8.69 9.54
CA ARG A 12 -14.28 8.94 8.18
C ARG A 12 -13.29 10.11 8.25
N VAL A 13 -12.01 9.83 8.02
CA VAL A 13 -10.93 10.82 8.08
C VAL A 13 -11.30 12.00 7.20
N GLY A 14 -11.46 13.16 7.81
CA GLY A 14 -11.44 14.43 7.10
C GLY A 14 -11.76 15.53 8.09
N LEU A 15 -10.82 16.46 8.20
CA LEU A 15 -10.91 17.62 9.08
C LEU A 15 -12.18 18.41 8.76
N LEU A 16 -12.95 18.71 9.80
CA LEU A 16 -13.97 19.76 9.76
C LEU A 16 -13.25 21.11 9.73
N THR A 17 -13.32 21.81 8.61
CA THR A 17 -13.26 23.28 8.60
C THR A 17 -14.64 23.79 8.22
N CYS A 18 -15.50 23.94 9.23
CA CYS A 18 -16.79 24.62 9.08
C CYS A 18 -16.56 26.13 9.03
N GLY A 19 -16.53 26.70 7.82
CA GLY A 19 -16.72 28.13 7.60
C GLY A 19 -18.17 28.39 7.17
N ILE A 20 -18.96 28.91 8.11
CA ILE A 20 -20.13 29.78 7.93
C ILE A 20 -21.23 29.34 6.92
N MET A 21 -22.35 28.89 7.51
CA MET A 21 -23.75 28.88 7.05
C MET A 21 -24.06 29.13 5.56
N SER A 22 -24.48 28.07 4.86
CA SER A 22 -25.48 28.12 3.79
C SER A 22 -26.22 26.77 3.73
N VAL A 23 -27.53 26.80 3.54
CA VAL A 23 -28.49 25.69 3.68
C VAL A 23 -28.49 24.74 2.47
N ALA A 24 -27.32 24.51 1.87
CA ALA A 24 -27.10 23.45 0.89
C ALA A 24 -26.20 22.41 1.57
N GLY A 25 -26.68 21.16 1.65
CA GLY A 25 -26.02 20.08 2.40
C GLY A 25 -24.51 20.09 2.19
N CYS A 26 -23.75 20.16 3.30
CA CYS A 26 -22.30 20.21 3.29
C CYS A 26 -21.74 19.03 2.49
N VAL A 27 -21.40 19.25 1.22
CA VAL A 27 -20.62 18.31 0.44
C VAL A 27 -19.21 18.41 0.97
N LYS A 28 -18.85 17.48 1.86
CA LYS A 28 -17.48 17.35 2.36
C LYS A 28 -16.58 17.15 1.15
N GLN A 29 -15.70 18.11 0.86
CA GLN A 29 -14.71 17.92 -0.18
C GLN A 29 -13.84 16.71 0.17
N PRO A 30 -13.64 15.76 -0.76
CA PRO A 30 -12.81 14.59 -0.51
C PRO A 30 -11.39 15.03 -0.18
N THR A 31 -10.85 14.48 0.89
CA THR A 31 -9.44 14.69 1.24
C THR A 31 -8.54 13.95 0.24
N LYS A 32 -7.24 14.27 0.24
CA LYS A 32 -6.23 13.49 -0.52
C LYS A 32 -6.30 12.00 -0.20
N TYR A 33 -6.65 11.64 1.04
CA TYR A 33 -6.84 10.25 1.45
C TYR A 33 -8.07 9.62 0.81
N ASP A 34 -9.20 10.32 0.79
CA ASP A 34 -10.43 9.82 0.17
C ASP A 34 -10.23 9.56 -1.32
N LEU A 35 -9.46 10.41 -2.02
CA LEU A 35 -9.13 10.21 -3.43
C LEU A 35 -8.26 8.97 -3.66
N ILE A 36 -7.22 8.76 -2.84
CA ILE A 36 -6.36 7.56 -2.91
C ILE A 36 -7.19 6.29 -2.65
N VAL A 37 -8.05 6.31 -1.63
CA VAL A 37 -8.87 5.16 -1.26
C VAL A 37 -9.87 4.82 -2.35
N ASN A 38 -10.54 5.82 -2.92
CA ASN A 38 -11.49 5.61 -4.01
C ASN A 38 -10.79 5.07 -5.27
N GLU A 39 -9.61 5.61 -5.60
CA GLU A 39 -8.81 5.14 -6.73
C GLU A 39 -8.42 3.67 -6.58
N ILE A 40 -7.94 3.25 -5.40
CA ILE A 40 -7.50 1.87 -5.19
C ILE A 40 -8.70 0.92 -5.05
N ASN A 41 -9.79 1.35 -4.41
CA ASN A 41 -11.02 0.54 -4.34
C ASN A 41 -11.63 0.28 -5.72
N ALA A 42 -11.38 1.14 -6.72
CA ALA A 42 -11.80 0.87 -8.10
C ALA A 42 -11.08 -0.34 -8.74
N LEU A 43 -9.96 -0.80 -8.17
CA LEU A 43 -9.28 -2.04 -8.58
C LEU A 43 -9.98 -3.30 -8.03
N ILE A 44 -10.74 -3.17 -6.95
CA ILE A 44 -11.43 -4.26 -6.26
C ILE A 44 -12.91 -3.91 -6.01
N PRO A 45 -13.68 -3.53 -7.05
CA PRO A 45 -15.05 -3.03 -6.89
C PRO A 45 -16.02 -4.06 -6.28
N GLN A 46 -15.72 -5.35 -6.43
CA GLN A 46 -16.46 -6.46 -5.82
C GLN A 46 -16.28 -6.55 -4.31
N ARG A 47 -15.20 -5.96 -3.77
CA ARG A 47 -14.86 -6.04 -2.35
C ARG A 47 -14.02 -4.82 -1.92
N PRO A 48 -14.62 -3.61 -1.87
CA PRO A 48 -13.90 -2.41 -1.47
C PRO A 48 -13.61 -2.42 0.03
N VAL A 49 -12.50 -1.77 0.42
CA VAL A 49 -12.13 -1.59 1.83
C VAL A 49 -12.48 -0.19 2.33
N SER A 50 -12.83 -0.10 3.61
CA SER A 50 -12.88 1.17 4.33
C SER A 50 -11.55 1.44 5.06
N VAL A 51 -11.12 2.69 5.09
CA VAL A 51 -10.04 3.15 5.97
C VAL A 51 -10.63 3.69 7.27
N VAL A 52 -10.16 3.16 8.39
CA VAL A 52 -10.57 3.56 9.74
C VAL A 52 -9.35 4.11 10.47
N ALA A 53 -9.51 5.27 11.10
CA ALA A 53 -8.48 5.77 12.00
C ALA A 53 -8.84 5.45 13.45
N ASP A 54 -7.97 4.70 14.14
CA ASP A 54 -8.09 4.44 15.58
C ASP A 54 -7.00 5.16 16.36
N TYR A 55 -7.35 6.34 16.87
CA TYR A 55 -6.43 7.19 17.63
C TYR A 55 -6.36 6.84 19.13
N ARG A 56 -7.01 5.75 19.56
CA ARG A 56 -7.06 5.36 20.97
C ARG A 56 -5.85 4.54 21.41
N THR A 57 -5.11 3.94 20.48
CA THR A 57 -3.91 3.18 20.78
C THR A 57 -2.70 4.12 20.89
N GLY A 58 -1.74 3.79 21.75
CA GLY A 58 -0.43 4.47 21.81
C GLY A 58 0.53 3.99 20.70
N ASP A 59 0.05 3.15 19.80
CA ASP A 59 0.82 2.59 18.69
C ASP A 59 0.70 3.48 17.47
N CYS A 60 1.79 3.64 16.72
CA CYS A 60 1.76 4.27 15.40
C CYS A 60 1.95 3.19 14.35
N ARG A 61 0.86 2.61 13.85
CA ARG A 61 0.96 1.54 12.83
C ARG A 61 -0.21 1.63 11.86
N GLY A 62 0.03 1.21 10.63
CA GLY A 62 -1.02 0.77 9.74
C GLY A 62 -1.12 -0.74 9.82
N TYR A 63 -2.31 -1.27 9.61
CA TYR A 63 -2.48 -2.67 9.24
C TYR A 63 -3.78 -2.85 8.47
N TYR A 64 -3.78 -3.80 7.55
CA TYR A 64 -4.98 -4.32 6.94
C TYR A 64 -5.56 -5.48 7.77
N SER A 65 -6.74 -5.24 8.35
CA SER A 65 -7.52 -6.24 9.08
C SER A 65 -8.23 -7.18 8.11
N THR A 66 -7.81 -8.43 8.09
CA THR A 66 -8.41 -9.48 7.23
C THR A 66 -9.83 -9.86 7.65
N SER A 67 -10.13 -9.81 8.96
CA SER A 67 -11.43 -10.21 9.52
C SER A 67 -12.52 -9.18 9.25
N SER A 68 -12.21 -7.90 9.44
CA SER A 68 -13.15 -6.81 9.14
C SER A 68 -13.06 -6.31 7.71
N HIS A 69 -12.03 -6.69 6.95
CA HIS A 69 -11.74 -6.18 5.61
C HIS A 69 -11.60 -4.65 5.60
N GLN A 70 -10.74 -4.13 6.48
CA GLN A 70 -10.54 -2.70 6.68
C GLN A 70 -9.06 -2.39 6.79
N VAL A 71 -8.67 -1.22 6.30
CA VAL A 71 -7.37 -0.65 6.62
C VAL A 71 -7.53 0.17 7.89
N VAL A 72 -6.74 -0.16 8.91
CA VAL A 72 -6.74 0.54 10.18
C VAL A 72 -5.45 1.33 10.31
N ILE A 73 -5.58 2.62 10.56
CA ILE A 73 -4.46 3.52 10.85
C ILE A 73 -4.54 3.90 12.32
N GLU A 74 -3.60 3.40 13.11
CA GLU A 74 -3.50 3.62 14.54
C GLU A 74 -2.59 4.81 14.89
N GLY A 75 -3.00 5.59 15.88
CA GLY A 75 -2.20 6.63 16.52
C GLY A 75 -1.75 7.82 15.64
N GLY A 76 -0.69 8.51 16.09
CA GLY A 76 -0.21 9.80 15.57
C GLY A 76 0.48 9.77 14.19
N VAL A 77 0.09 8.88 13.28
CA VAL A 77 0.63 8.75 11.91
C VAL A 77 0.18 9.94 11.05
N ARG A 78 0.61 11.16 11.39
CA ARG A 78 0.34 12.38 10.61
C ARG A 78 1.33 12.57 9.46
N ALA A 79 2.56 12.02 9.56
CA ALA A 79 3.61 12.22 8.57
C ALA A 79 3.65 11.17 7.44
N ASN A 80 3.27 9.91 7.72
CA ASN A 80 3.40 8.78 6.78
C ASN A 80 2.06 8.23 6.26
N GLY A 81 0.97 9.00 6.48
CA GLY A 81 -0.40 8.56 6.25
C GLY A 81 -0.66 7.98 4.85
N PRO A 82 -0.29 8.70 3.76
CA PRO A 82 -0.64 8.24 2.41
C PRO A 82 0.03 6.93 2.02
N ASP A 83 1.32 6.78 2.28
CA ASP A 83 2.08 5.59 1.86
C ASP A 83 1.68 4.36 2.67
N THR A 84 1.45 4.55 3.97
CA THR A 84 0.94 3.47 4.83
C THR A 84 -0.45 3.04 4.35
N ILE A 85 -1.35 3.97 4.05
CA ILE A 85 -2.67 3.62 3.49
C ILE A 85 -2.52 2.83 2.19
N VAL A 86 -1.63 3.26 1.29
CA VAL A 86 -1.43 2.55 0.01
C VAL A 86 -0.84 1.16 0.21
N HIS A 87 0.14 1.00 1.12
CA HIS A 87 0.68 -0.32 1.49
C HIS A 87 -0.44 -1.23 2.02
N GLU A 88 -1.19 -0.79 3.01
CA GLU A 88 -2.25 -1.60 3.61
C GLU A 88 -3.38 -1.91 2.62
N MET A 89 -3.73 -0.96 1.75
CA MET A 89 -4.67 -1.24 0.66
C MET A 89 -4.09 -2.22 -0.36
N GLY A 90 -2.77 -2.23 -0.56
CA GLY A 90 -2.06 -3.24 -1.34
C GLY A 90 -2.33 -4.67 -0.85
N HIS A 91 -2.40 -4.90 0.47
CA HIS A 91 -2.82 -6.20 1.01
C HIS A 91 -4.28 -6.56 0.67
N ALA A 92 -5.18 -5.57 0.68
CA ALA A 92 -6.56 -5.80 0.29
C ALA A 92 -6.66 -6.18 -1.19
N VAL A 93 -5.95 -5.45 -2.05
CA VAL A 93 -5.85 -5.73 -3.49
C VAL A 93 -5.25 -7.12 -3.73
N PHE A 94 -4.15 -7.45 -3.07
CA PHE A 94 -3.52 -8.77 -3.14
C PHE A 94 -4.55 -9.86 -2.89
N ARG A 95 -5.27 -9.80 -1.75
CA ARG A 95 -6.22 -10.87 -1.40
C ARG A 95 -7.33 -11.07 -2.42
N VAL A 96 -7.78 -10.00 -3.05
CA VAL A 96 -8.89 -10.03 -4.00
C VAL A 96 -8.42 -10.49 -5.37
N LEU A 97 -7.34 -9.90 -5.90
CA LEU A 97 -6.87 -10.16 -7.26
C LEU A 97 -6.07 -11.45 -7.37
N THR A 98 -5.34 -11.84 -6.33
CA THR A 98 -4.55 -13.08 -6.36
C THR A 98 -5.29 -14.29 -5.81
N HIS A 99 -6.58 -14.11 -5.47
CA HIS A 99 -7.45 -15.14 -4.87
C HIS A 99 -6.79 -15.83 -3.66
N PHE A 100 -6.14 -15.05 -2.79
CA PHE A 100 -5.41 -15.57 -1.63
C PHE A 100 -6.28 -16.45 -0.74
N ASP A 101 -5.83 -17.69 -0.51
CA ASP A 101 -6.50 -18.63 0.36
C ASP A 101 -5.89 -18.58 1.78
N PRO A 102 -6.62 -18.07 2.78
CA PRO A 102 -6.13 -18.01 4.15
C PRO A 102 -5.91 -19.38 4.80
N ARG A 103 -6.49 -20.46 4.27
CA ARG A 103 -6.28 -21.82 4.80
C ARG A 103 -4.92 -22.38 4.43
N THR A 104 -4.47 -22.09 3.21
CA THR A 104 -3.17 -22.53 2.70
C THR A 104 -2.07 -21.48 2.89
N GLY A 105 -2.46 -20.23 3.18
CA GLY A 105 -1.53 -19.11 3.33
C GLY A 105 -0.87 -18.72 2.02
N ARG A 106 -1.49 -19.01 0.87
CA ARG A 106 -0.90 -18.81 -0.47
C ARG A 106 -1.85 -18.10 -1.42
N SER A 107 -1.25 -17.32 -2.32
CA SER A 107 -1.89 -16.81 -3.53
C SER A 107 -2.25 -17.96 -4.50
N GLN A 108 -3.34 -17.82 -5.26
CA GLN A 108 -3.60 -18.67 -6.42
C GLN A 108 -2.98 -18.10 -7.71
N ASP A 109 -2.50 -16.86 -7.69
CA ASP A 109 -1.72 -16.28 -8.78
C ASP A 109 -0.31 -16.89 -8.80
N GLU A 110 -0.10 -17.84 -9.71
CA GLU A 110 1.18 -18.53 -9.89
C GLU A 110 2.31 -17.60 -10.34
N LEU A 111 1.99 -16.58 -11.13
CA LEU A 111 2.98 -15.65 -11.63
C LEU A 111 3.51 -14.79 -10.49
N TRP A 112 2.63 -14.24 -9.65
CA TRP A 112 3.05 -13.52 -8.46
C TRP A 112 3.88 -14.39 -7.52
N ARG A 113 3.49 -15.66 -7.34
CA ARG A 113 4.26 -16.61 -6.53
C ARG A 113 5.68 -16.82 -7.04
N LYS A 114 5.85 -16.91 -8.37
CA LYS A 114 7.18 -16.99 -9.00
C LYS A 114 7.97 -15.70 -8.80
N ILE A 115 7.32 -14.53 -8.91
CA ILE A 115 7.95 -13.23 -8.62
C ILE A 115 8.42 -13.17 -7.17
N TYR A 116 7.59 -13.61 -6.21
CA TYR A 116 7.98 -13.69 -4.79
C TYR A 116 9.15 -14.66 -4.56
N ALA A 117 9.09 -15.86 -5.12
CA ALA A 117 10.21 -16.80 -5.02
C ALA A 117 11.52 -16.19 -5.59
N PHE A 118 11.42 -15.44 -6.69
CA PHE A 118 12.58 -14.75 -7.27
C PHE A 118 13.05 -13.55 -6.41
N SER A 119 12.16 -12.87 -5.69
CA SER A 119 12.53 -11.75 -4.81
C SER A 119 13.43 -12.18 -3.65
N LEU A 120 13.26 -13.43 -3.19
CA LEU A 120 14.06 -14.02 -2.11
C LEU A 120 15.50 -14.34 -2.57
N THR A 121 15.73 -14.44 -3.87
CA THR A 121 17.08 -14.62 -4.42
C THR A 121 17.84 -13.29 -4.39
N ALA A 122 19.13 -13.33 -4.05
CA ALA A 122 20.04 -12.17 -4.04
C ALA A 122 19.52 -10.94 -3.25
N ASN A 123 18.59 -11.13 -2.30
CA ASN A 123 17.90 -10.06 -1.58
C ASN A 123 17.23 -9.01 -2.49
N ASN A 124 16.70 -9.44 -3.64
CA ASN A 124 16.04 -8.54 -4.59
C ASN A 124 14.83 -7.79 -4.00
N PHE A 125 14.20 -8.35 -2.95
CA PHE A 125 13.11 -7.68 -2.20
C PHE A 125 13.50 -6.28 -1.68
N GLU A 126 14.79 -6.02 -1.44
CA GLU A 126 15.27 -4.70 -1.03
C GLU A 126 14.98 -3.63 -2.08
N LEU A 127 14.76 -3.98 -3.35
CA LEU A 127 14.40 -3.01 -4.38
C LEU A 127 13.04 -2.34 -4.12
N VAL A 128 12.09 -3.06 -3.51
CA VAL A 128 10.72 -2.57 -3.27
C VAL A 128 10.46 -2.22 -1.81
N ARG A 129 11.47 -2.28 -0.94
CA ARG A 129 11.32 -1.96 0.48
C ARG A 129 10.91 -0.51 0.68
N ASP A 130 9.78 -0.30 1.34
CA ASP A 130 9.18 1.01 1.60
C ASP A 130 10.17 2.08 2.07
N SER A 131 11.04 1.73 3.03
CA SER A 131 11.98 2.66 3.66
C SER A 131 12.99 3.26 2.69
N ARG A 132 13.22 2.64 1.52
CA ARG A 132 14.13 3.15 0.49
C ARG A 132 13.53 4.26 -0.35
N TYR A 133 12.23 4.50 -0.24
CA TYR A 133 11.51 5.52 -1.00
C TYR A 133 10.96 6.61 -0.08
N ARG A 134 10.35 6.22 1.05
CA ARG A 134 9.79 7.18 2.01
C ARG A 134 10.76 7.61 3.11
N GLY A 135 12.00 7.11 3.07
CA GLY A 135 12.99 7.26 4.12
C GLY A 135 12.78 6.31 5.30
N GLU A 136 13.82 6.16 6.11
CA GLU A 136 13.87 5.20 7.23
C GLU A 136 13.16 5.71 8.51
N LEU A 137 12.68 6.95 8.49
CA LEU A 137 12.19 7.65 9.67
C LEU A 137 10.68 7.49 9.82
N LYS A 138 10.27 6.88 10.92
CA LYS A 138 8.89 6.87 11.37
C LYS A 138 8.77 7.75 12.61
N ILE A 139 7.96 8.79 12.53
CA ILE A 139 7.71 9.68 13.67
C ILE A 139 6.43 9.23 14.37
N CYS A 140 6.56 8.83 15.63
CA CYS A 140 5.47 8.36 16.47
C CYS A 140 5.42 9.16 17.78
N TYR A 141 4.39 9.98 17.98
CA TYR A 141 4.26 10.86 19.16
C TYR A 141 5.55 11.65 19.49
N GLY A 142 6.24 12.15 18.46
CA GLY A 142 7.51 12.89 18.60
C GLY A 142 8.75 12.02 18.79
N ARG A 143 8.63 10.68 18.81
CA ARG A 143 9.76 9.74 18.81
C ARG A 143 10.10 9.29 17.39
N ILE A 144 11.38 9.20 17.09
CA ILE A 144 11.89 8.72 15.81
C ILE A 144 12.21 7.22 15.93
N GLU A 145 11.49 6.39 15.19
CA GLU A 145 11.83 4.98 14.97
C GLU A 145 12.55 4.84 13.63
N ARG A 146 13.74 4.21 13.63
CA ARG A 146 14.51 3.93 12.41
C ARG A 146 14.31 2.49 11.94
N ASN A 147 14.36 2.27 10.63
CA ASN A 147 14.48 0.96 9.97
C ASN A 147 13.32 -0.05 10.11
N LYS A 148 12.14 0.39 10.54
CA LYS A 148 10.97 -0.50 10.76
C LYS A 148 9.88 -0.37 9.69
N ILE A 149 10.25 0.08 8.49
CA ILE A 149 9.29 0.49 7.47
C ILE A 149 9.39 -0.44 6.25
N GLY A 150 8.32 -1.18 5.97
CA GLY A 150 8.26 -2.19 4.91
C GLY A 150 9.01 -3.46 5.29
N HIS A 151 8.37 -4.61 5.07
CA HIS A 151 8.92 -5.93 5.37
C HIS A 151 8.68 -6.92 4.21
N PRO A 152 9.09 -6.56 2.98
CA PRO A 152 8.78 -7.34 1.76
C PRO A 152 9.35 -8.76 1.76
N TRP A 153 10.28 -9.08 2.65
CA TRP A 153 10.86 -10.43 2.80
C TRP A 153 9.95 -11.39 3.57
N GLU A 154 9.00 -10.90 4.37
CA GLU A 154 8.27 -11.75 5.31
C GLU A 154 7.32 -12.74 4.64
N ASN A 155 6.59 -12.31 3.61
CA ASN A 155 5.65 -13.16 2.87
C ASN A 155 5.23 -12.52 1.53
N GLU A 156 4.52 -13.30 0.70
CA GLU A 156 4.00 -12.89 -0.62
C GLU A 156 3.13 -11.63 -0.56
N SER A 157 2.37 -11.44 0.52
CA SER A 157 1.46 -10.31 0.71
C SER A 157 2.21 -9.03 1.04
N GLU A 158 3.28 -9.11 1.85
CA GLU A 158 4.16 -7.97 2.15
C GLU A 158 4.96 -7.52 0.93
N LEU A 159 5.52 -8.47 0.17
CA LEU A 159 6.18 -8.13 -1.08
C LEU A 159 5.20 -7.40 -2.01
N PHE A 160 3.96 -7.88 -2.10
CA PHE A 160 2.94 -7.28 -2.96
C PHE A 160 2.61 -5.86 -2.51
N ALA A 161 2.32 -5.67 -1.22
CA ALA A 161 1.95 -4.37 -0.67
C ALA A 161 3.08 -3.33 -0.85
N SER A 162 4.32 -3.70 -0.56
CA SER A 162 5.48 -2.85 -0.78
C SER A 162 5.67 -2.52 -2.27
N SER A 163 5.57 -3.53 -3.15
CA SER A 163 5.67 -3.34 -4.60
C SER A 163 4.56 -2.43 -5.14
N PHE A 164 3.33 -2.62 -4.68
CA PHE A 164 2.16 -1.83 -5.03
C PHE A 164 2.32 -0.38 -4.61
N MET A 165 2.78 -0.14 -3.38
CA MET A 165 3.05 1.19 -2.86
C MET A 165 4.14 1.90 -3.67
N VAL A 166 5.27 1.25 -3.89
CA VAL A 166 6.39 1.79 -4.68
C VAL A 166 5.95 2.14 -6.09
N TYR A 167 5.27 1.23 -6.79
CA TYR A 167 4.79 1.46 -8.16
C TYR A 167 3.78 2.61 -8.26
N ARG A 168 2.91 2.78 -7.28
CA ARG A 168 1.88 3.84 -7.30
C ARG A 168 2.43 5.19 -6.84
N GLN A 169 3.20 5.23 -5.76
CA GLN A 169 3.62 6.47 -5.10
C GLN A 169 4.96 6.99 -5.60
N TYR A 170 5.88 6.08 -5.95
CA TYR A 170 7.26 6.41 -6.32
C TYR A 170 7.67 5.80 -7.69
N PRO A 171 6.81 5.91 -8.72
CA PRO A 171 7.03 5.18 -9.98
C PRO A 171 8.30 5.62 -10.71
N ASP A 172 8.60 6.92 -10.75
CA ASP A 172 9.80 7.46 -11.41
C ASP A 172 11.07 6.99 -10.69
N GLU A 173 11.10 7.07 -9.36
CA GLU A 173 12.24 6.63 -8.55
C GLU A 173 12.43 5.12 -8.66
N PHE A 174 11.34 4.35 -8.74
CA PHE A 174 11.41 2.91 -8.95
C PHE A 174 12.03 2.59 -10.32
N VAL A 175 11.58 3.27 -11.39
CA VAL A 175 12.16 3.14 -12.73
C VAL A 175 13.66 3.49 -12.71
N GLU A 176 14.05 4.56 -12.04
CA GLU A 176 15.45 4.96 -11.90
C GLU A 176 16.27 3.85 -11.23
N LYS A 177 15.81 3.29 -10.10
CA LYS A 177 16.52 2.20 -9.42
C LYS A 177 16.61 0.92 -10.26
N ILE A 178 15.60 0.62 -11.10
CA ILE A 178 15.65 -0.52 -12.03
C ILE A 178 16.63 -0.25 -13.18
N THR A 179 16.67 0.97 -13.71
CA THR A 179 17.46 1.30 -14.90
C THR A 179 18.87 1.80 -14.59
N ALA A 180 19.18 1.99 -13.30
CA ALA A 180 20.49 2.39 -12.82
C ALA A 180 21.60 1.46 -13.36
N ARG A 181 22.74 2.07 -13.72
CA ARG A 181 23.87 1.36 -14.33
C ARG A 181 24.45 0.33 -13.37
N GLU A 182 24.51 0.69 -12.10
CA GLU A 182 25.00 -0.11 -10.98
C GLU A 182 24.03 -1.16 -10.47
N ALA A 183 22.76 -1.16 -10.92
CA ALA A 183 21.82 -2.21 -10.54
C ALA A 183 22.33 -3.58 -11.01
N SER A 184 22.23 -4.60 -10.16
CA SER A 184 22.59 -5.97 -10.56
C SER A 184 21.61 -6.48 -11.62
N ARG A 185 22.04 -7.45 -12.44
CA ARG A 185 21.18 -8.05 -13.48
C ARG A 185 19.90 -8.62 -12.87
N GLU A 186 20.01 -9.23 -11.69
CA GLU A 186 18.93 -9.84 -10.93
C GLU A 186 17.94 -8.78 -10.43
N ASN A 187 18.42 -7.67 -9.85
CA ASN A 187 17.56 -6.57 -9.43
C ASN A 187 16.82 -5.92 -10.61
N ARG A 188 17.51 -5.75 -11.75
CA ARG A 188 16.88 -5.23 -12.97
C ARG A 188 15.78 -6.15 -13.48
N ALA A 189 16.05 -7.46 -13.51
CA ALA A 189 15.08 -8.46 -13.92
C ALA A 189 13.88 -8.49 -12.96
N PHE A 190 14.13 -8.50 -11.65
CA PHE A 190 13.10 -8.52 -10.62
C PHE A 190 12.22 -7.28 -10.68
N GLY A 191 12.83 -6.09 -10.70
CA GLY A 191 12.08 -4.84 -10.76
C GLY A 191 11.27 -4.69 -12.04
N ARG A 192 11.81 -5.13 -13.18
CA ARG A 192 11.07 -5.18 -14.46
C ARG A 192 9.88 -6.12 -14.37
N LEU A 193 10.02 -7.32 -13.78
CA LEU A 193 8.90 -8.25 -13.57
C LEU A 193 7.81 -7.63 -12.69
N VAL A 194 8.19 -7.01 -11.56
CA VAL A 194 7.25 -6.32 -10.66
C VAL A 194 6.54 -5.19 -11.39
N PHE A 195 7.28 -4.34 -12.10
CA PHE A 195 6.72 -3.19 -12.82
C PHE A 195 5.70 -3.63 -13.87
N VAL A 196 6.06 -4.59 -14.72
CA VAL A 196 5.19 -5.09 -15.79
C VAL A 196 3.98 -5.82 -15.20
N TYR A 197 4.16 -6.63 -14.16
CA TYR A 197 3.06 -7.30 -13.47
C TYR A 197 2.04 -6.32 -12.90
N LEU A 198 2.50 -5.30 -12.16
CA LEU A 198 1.60 -4.32 -11.56
C LEU A 198 0.90 -3.49 -12.64
N ARG A 199 1.63 -3.04 -13.67
CA ARG A 199 1.04 -2.34 -14.81
C ARG A 199 -0.08 -3.16 -15.44
N ASP A 200 0.21 -4.39 -15.85
CA ASP A 200 -0.67 -5.16 -16.74
C ASP A 200 -1.77 -5.92 -15.99
N LYS A 201 -1.46 -6.54 -14.85
CA LYS A 201 -2.39 -7.43 -14.12
C LYS A 201 -3.16 -6.72 -12.99
N VAL A 202 -2.63 -5.62 -12.45
CA VAL A 202 -3.23 -4.92 -11.30
C VAL A 202 -3.85 -3.58 -11.72
N PHE A 203 -3.11 -2.78 -12.48
CA PHE A 203 -3.52 -1.43 -12.90
C PHE A 203 -4.05 -1.35 -14.33
N ASN A 204 -4.35 -2.48 -14.97
CA ASN A 204 -4.98 -2.58 -16.29
C ASN A 204 -4.28 -1.73 -17.37
N GLY A 205 -2.96 -1.78 -17.42
CA GLY A 205 -2.10 -1.05 -18.36
C GLY A 205 -1.74 0.38 -17.93
N ARG A 206 -2.29 0.89 -16.82
CA ARG A 206 -2.01 2.25 -16.36
C ARG A 206 -0.60 2.35 -15.77
N THR A 207 0.15 3.33 -16.26
CA THR A 207 1.48 3.69 -15.74
C THR A 207 1.41 5.00 -14.96
N PHE A 208 2.16 5.08 -13.85
CA PHE A 208 2.23 6.28 -13.00
C PHE A 208 3.53 7.07 -13.15
N SER A 209 4.57 6.49 -13.77
CA SER A 209 5.83 7.18 -14.09
C SER A 209 5.67 8.09 -15.31
N LYS A 210 6.55 9.08 -15.43
CA LYS A 210 6.69 9.95 -16.61
C LYS A 210 7.09 9.16 -17.85
N THR A 211 7.85 8.09 -17.68
CA THR A 211 8.29 7.21 -18.76
C THR A 211 8.01 5.74 -18.42
N ASP A 212 7.61 4.96 -19.42
CA ASP A 212 7.54 3.51 -19.34
C ASP A 212 8.65 2.91 -20.21
N PRO A 213 9.85 2.64 -19.65
CA PRO A 213 10.93 2.02 -20.40
C PRO A 213 10.63 0.55 -20.75
N PHE A 214 9.58 -0.04 -20.17
CA PHE A 214 9.19 -1.43 -20.30
C PHE A 214 7.88 -1.58 -21.11
N LYS A 215 7.47 -0.54 -21.86
CA LYS A 215 6.17 -0.49 -22.57
C LYS A 215 5.94 -1.64 -23.57
N HIS A 216 7.02 -2.20 -24.10
CA HIS A 216 6.99 -3.31 -25.06
C HIS A 216 7.03 -4.69 -24.40
N ASP A 217 7.25 -4.73 -23.09
CA ASP A 217 7.32 -5.96 -22.34
C ASP A 217 5.93 -6.45 -21.99
N LYS A 218 5.77 -7.76 -22.02
CA LYS A 218 4.56 -8.45 -21.59
C LYS A 218 4.94 -9.53 -20.59
N ILE A 219 4.03 -9.76 -19.63
CA ILE A 219 4.14 -10.84 -18.67
C ILE A 219 2.98 -11.79 -18.91
N ASP A 220 3.32 -12.96 -19.42
CA ASP A 220 2.39 -14.00 -19.82
C ASP A 220 2.09 -14.93 -18.63
#